data_AF-A0AAW8J7S9-F1
#
_entry.id   AF-A0AAW8J7S9-F1
#
_cell.length_a   1.000
_cell.length_b   1.000
_cell.length_c   1.000
_cell.angle_alpha   90.00
_cell.angle_beta   90.00
_cell.angle_gamma   90.00
#
_symmetry.space_group_name_H-M   'P 1'
#
loop_
_entity.id
_entity.type
_entity.pdbx_description
1 polymer ?
#
loop_
_entity_poly.entity_id
_entity_poly.type
_entity_poly.pdbx_seq_one_letter_code
_entity_poly.pdbx_strand_id
1 'polypeptide(L)'
;MELYLLLLVAGCLSGVLTILFGFAGGFVVVPLVYTTIRLHTDAGSMANELAFKSAIATSLLLMIINSALASYQQYKKGKLKWPYIFPLAYWIAVGAVLGTFASFYLSANFLKWAFVLYLVVTIVDCVFRQIKHPQQQQESSARLLTTQERSVGGVIIGAVAAALGVGGSVMTVPLFRRCGLDMSSSVALANPLSMPLAIAGTITFIVGYMFQPVVLGTHFIGYFYYPALLCLIVGGYIGMKIAGPWSNKLSNRTHERGYIVLLTLVLFSIL
;
A
#
# COMPACT_ATOMS: atom_id res chain seq x y z
N MET A 1 13.53 -19.46 -13.44
CA MET A 1 13.27 -18.45 -14.50
C MET A 1 11.81 -17.99 -14.50
N GLU A 2 10.83 -18.91 -14.44
CA GLU A 2 9.41 -18.55 -14.45
C GLU A 2 8.97 -17.65 -13.29
N LEU A 3 9.46 -17.90 -12.07
CA LEU A 3 9.13 -17.07 -10.90
C LEU A 3 9.58 -15.61 -11.07
N TYR A 4 10.80 -15.38 -11.57
CA TYR A 4 11.32 -14.03 -11.75
C TYR A 4 10.54 -13.27 -12.82
N LEU A 5 10.11 -13.96 -13.89
CA LEU A 5 9.20 -13.40 -14.88
C LEU A 5 7.85 -13.04 -14.26
N LEU A 6 7.27 -13.91 -13.43
CA LEU A 6 6.02 -13.65 -12.73
C LEU A 6 6.16 -12.43 -11.80
N LEU A 7 7.24 -12.35 -11.02
CA LEU A 7 7.56 -11.20 -10.16
C LEU A 7 7.75 -9.90 -10.96
N LEU A 8 8.33 -9.97 -12.16
CA LEU A 8 8.52 -8.80 -13.02
C LEU A 8 7.20 -8.32 -13.61
N VAL A 9 6.35 -9.24 -14.09
CA VAL A 9 5.00 -8.95 -14.57
C VAL A 9 4.13 -8.37 -13.44
N ALA A 10 4.20 -8.98 -12.26
CA ALA A 10 3.54 -8.49 -11.06
C ALA A 10 4.06 -7.11 -10.63
N GLY A 11 5.36 -6.88 -10.74
CA GLY A 11 5.97 -5.57 -10.54
C GLY A 11 5.38 -4.55 -11.51
N CYS A 12 5.30 -4.90 -12.80
CA CYS A 12 4.68 -4.06 -13.82
C CYS A 12 3.23 -3.72 -13.47
N LEU A 13 2.43 -4.73 -13.11
CA LEU A 13 1.06 -4.54 -12.67
C LEU A 13 1.02 -3.60 -11.44
N SER A 14 1.79 -3.89 -10.41
CA SER A 14 1.92 -3.09 -9.18
C SER A 14 2.28 -1.62 -9.48
N GLY A 15 3.21 -1.38 -10.41
CA GLY A 15 3.61 -0.05 -10.87
C GLY A 15 2.49 0.69 -11.60
N VAL A 16 1.79 0.01 -12.52
CA VAL A 16 0.61 0.57 -13.19
C VAL A 16 -0.43 1.01 -12.16
N LEU A 17 -0.72 0.13 -11.21
CA LEU A 17 -1.73 0.38 -10.19
C LEU A 17 -1.33 1.49 -9.21
N THR A 18 -0.04 1.63 -8.93
CA THR A 18 0.49 2.74 -8.13
C THR A 18 0.15 4.08 -8.78
N ILE A 19 0.29 4.21 -10.10
CA ILE A 19 -0.03 5.46 -10.82
C ILE A 19 -1.53 5.69 -10.92
N LEU A 20 -2.30 4.64 -11.18
CA LEU A 20 -3.75 4.75 -11.39
C LEU A 20 -4.51 4.98 -10.07
N PHE A 21 -4.15 4.25 -9.02
CA PHE A 21 -4.95 4.18 -7.80
C PHE A 21 -4.22 4.58 -6.53
N GLY A 22 -2.89 4.65 -6.57
CA GLY A 22 -2.14 5.28 -5.50
C GLY A 22 -1.74 4.43 -4.31
N PHE A 23 -1.96 3.12 -4.33
CA PHE A 23 -1.64 2.22 -3.23
C PHE A 23 -0.21 1.71 -3.20
N ALA A 24 0.69 2.30 -4.01
CA ALA A 24 2.12 2.00 -4.04
C ALA A 24 2.47 0.51 -4.20
N GLY A 25 1.51 -0.31 -4.67
CA GLY A 25 1.68 -1.72 -4.97
C GLY A 25 1.35 -2.71 -3.85
N GLY A 26 1.03 -2.25 -2.63
CA GLY A 26 1.05 -3.12 -1.45
C GLY A 26 0.14 -4.34 -1.51
N PHE A 27 -1.08 -4.17 -2.02
CA PHE A 27 -2.03 -5.30 -2.14
C PHE A 27 -1.62 -6.37 -3.12
N VAL A 28 -0.85 -6.02 -4.14
CA VAL A 28 -0.36 -6.98 -5.11
C VAL A 28 0.93 -7.60 -4.59
N VAL A 29 1.79 -6.80 -3.97
CA VAL A 29 3.13 -7.21 -3.55
C VAL A 29 3.09 -8.13 -2.33
N VAL A 30 2.31 -7.81 -1.29
CA VAL A 30 2.22 -8.64 -0.08
C VAL A 30 1.83 -10.10 -0.37
N PRO A 31 0.70 -10.40 -1.04
CA PRO A 31 0.32 -11.79 -1.32
C PRO A 31 1.27 -12.51 -2.26
N LEU A 32 1.83 -11.80 -3.25
CA LEU A 32 2.78 -12.41 -4.16
C LEU A 32 4.08 -12.76 -3.46
N VAL A 33 4.65 -11.84 -2.66
CA VAL A 33 5.85 -12.15 -1.89
C VAL A 33 5.55 -13.28 -0.88
N TYR A 34 4.41 -13.25 -0.20
CA TYR A 34 3.98 -14.33 0.70
C TYR A 34 3.92 -15.69 0.01
N THR A 35 3.24 -15.79 -1.14
CA THR A 35 3.14 -17.05 -1.91
C THR A 35 4.48 -17.49 -2.46
N THR A 36 5.33 -16.56 -2.94
CA THR A 36 6.68 -16.92 -3.42
C THR A 36 7.54 -17.52 -2.31
N ILE A 37 7.52 -16.94 -1.10
CA ILE A 37 8.25 -17.44 0.06
C ILE A 37 7.71 -18.82 0.45
N ARG A 38 6.39 -18.99 0.54
CA ARG A 38 5.73 -20.27 0.88
C ARG A 38 6.07 -21.40 -0.10
N LEU A 39 6.24 -21.09 -1.38
CA LEU A 39 6.57 -22.07 -2.42
C LEU A 39 8.06 -22.42 -2.48
N HIS A 40 8.95 -21.50 -2.09
CA HIS A 40 10.40 -21.67 -2.22
C HIS A 40 11.10 -22.06 -0.92
N THR A 41 10.36 -22.11 0.19
CA THR A 41 10.92 -22.41 1.50
C THR A 41 10.20 -23.59 2.12
N ASP A 42 10.96 -24.51 2.71
CA ASP A 42 10.42 -25.71 3.35
C ASP A 42 9.33 -25.38 4.36
N ALA A 43 8.27 -26.20 4.38
CA ALA A 43 7.07 -25.97 5.18
C ALA A 43 7.32 -25.84 6.70
N GLY A 44 8.43 -26.40 7.20
CA GLY A 44 8.85 -26.31 8.61
C GLY A 44 9.93 -25.26 8.91
N SER A 45 10.32 -24.44 7.93
CA SER A 45 11.36 -23.43 8.14
C SER A 45 10.79 -22.17 8.81
N MET A 46 11.63 -21.50 9.61
CA MET A 46 11.28 -20.22 10.26
C MET A 46 10.87 -19.13 9.26
N ALA A 47 11.42 -19.18 8.03
CA ALA A 47 11.05 -18.28 6.95
C ALA A 47 9.62 -18.51 6.43
N ASN A 48 9.11 -19.74 6.52
CA ASN A 48 7.73 -20.06 6.19
C ASN A 48 6.76 -19.52 7.27
N GLU A 49 7.11 -19.67 8.54
CA GLU A 49 6.33 -19.13 9.67
C GLU A 49 6.24 -17.60 9.65
N LEU A 50 7.34 -16.93 9.30
CA LEU A 50 7.44 -15.48 9.23
C LEU A 50 7.15 -14.90 7.84
N ALA A 51 6.74 -15.74 6.87
CA ALA A 51 6.57 -15.35 5.48
C ALA A 51 5.70 -14.11 5.29
N PHE A 52 4.62 -13.98 6.06
CA PHE A 52 3.72 -12.82 5.97
C PHE A 52 4.37 -11.54 6.50
N LYS A 53 5.14 -11.61 7.61
CA LYS A 53 5.91 -10.47 8.13
C LYS A 53 6.98 -10.03 7.15
N SER A 54 7.67 -10.98 6.52
CA SER A 54 8.67 -10.69 5.49
C SER A 54 8.05 -10.09 4.22
N ALA A 55 6.86 -10.54 3.84
CA ALA A 55 6.12 -9.96 2.73
C ALA A 55 5.71 -8.50 3.00
N ILE A 56 5.26 -8.20 4.23
CA ILE A 56 4.96 -6.83 4.68
C ILE A 56 6.23 -5.97 4.63
N ALA A 57 7.33 -6.41 5.23
CA ALA A 57 8.58 -5.66 5.24
C ALA A 57 9.08 -5.37 3.82
N THR A 58 9.06 -6.37 2.94
CA THR A 58 9.46 -6.23 1.52
C THR A 58 8.54 -5.27 0.77
N SER A 59 7.24 -5.32 1.02
CA SER A 59 6.26 -4.39 0.45
C SER A 59 6.51 -2.95 0.89
N LEU A 60 6.74 -2.71 2.19
CA LEU A 60 7.03 -1.37 2.71
C LEU A 60 8.30 -0.78 2.08
N LEU A 61 9.36 -1.58 1.95
CA LEU A 61 10.59 -1.10 1.31
C LEU A 61 10.36 -0.74 -0.17
N LEU A 62 9.62 -1.56 -0.91
CA LEU A 62 9.24 -1.27 -2.29
C LEU A 62 8.37 -0.01 -2.41
N MET A 63 7.46 0.19 -1.45
CA MET A 63 6.58 1.36 -1.41
C MET A 63 7.33 2.67 -1.28
N ILE A 64 8.49 2.70 -0.61
CA ILE A 64 9.33 3.91 -0.56
C ILE A 64 9.68 4.35 -1.97
N ILE A 65 10.15 3.41 -2.79
CA ILE A 65 10.59 3.66 -4.17
C ILE A 65 9.40 4.03 -5.06
N ASN A 66 8.33 3.22 -5.03
CA ASN A 66 7.13 3.43 -5.83
C ASN A 66 6.43 4.76 -5.49
N SER A 67 6.29 5.06 -4.19
CA SER A 67 5.65 6.29 -3.73
C SER A 67 6.49 7.51 -4.05
N ALA A 68 7.83 7.43 -3.95
CA ALA A 68 8.71 8.53 -4.34
C ALA A 68 8.57 8.86 -5.83
N LEU A 69 8.62 7.84 -6.69
CA LEU A 69 8.46 8.01 -8.15
C LEU A 69 7.07 8.55 -8.52
N ALA A 70 6.01 8.02 -7.91
CA ALA A 70 4.66 8.50 -8.14
C ALA A 70 4.47 9.94 -7.63
N SER A 71 5.00 10.27 -6.46
CA SER A 71 4.91 11.61 -5.87
C SER A 71 5.67 12.64 -6.69
N TYR A 72 6.85 12.28 -7.20
CA TYR A 72 7.62 13.14 -8.10
C TYR A 72 6.85 13.46 -9.39
N GLN A 73 6.16 12.46 -9.97
CA GLN A 73 5.31 12.68 -11.14
C GLN A 73 4.12 13.61 -10.84
N GLN A 74 3.49 13.47 -9.67
CA GLN A 74 2.38 14.34 -9.27
C GLN A 74 2.85 15.77 -8.91
N TYR A 75 4.04 15.89 -8.33
CA TYR A 75 4.71 17.18 -8.08
C TYR A 75 4.96 17.91 -9.39
N LYS A 76 5.53 17.23 -10.39
CA LYS A 76 5.76 17.81 -11.73
C LYS A 76 4.47 18.25 -12.42
N LYS A 77 3.33 17.61 -12.10
CA LYS A 77 2.00 17.96 -12.61
C LYS A 77 1.31 19.09 -11.82
N GLY A 78 1.92 19.63 -10.76
CA GLY A 78 1.37 20.71 -9.95
C GLY A 78 0.11 20.34 -9.15
N LYS A 79 -0.20 19.05 -8.97
CA LYS A 79 -1.43 18.57 -8.32
C LYS A 79 -1.33 18.46 -6.79
N LEU A 80 -0.15 18.74 -6.21
CA LEU A 80 0.11 18.55 -4.79
C LEU A 80 -0.34 19.74 -3.95
N LYS A 81 -1.29 19.47 -3.04
CA LYS A 81 -1.76 20.44 -2.04
C LYS A 81 -1.09 20.14 -0.70
N TRP A 82 0.09 20.72 -0.49
CA TRP A 82 0.90 20.57 0.73
C TRP A 82 0.15 20.77 2.06
N PRO A 83 -0.84 21.70 2.18
CA PRO A 83 -1.60 21.87 3.43
C PRO A 83 -2.43 20.65 3.85
N TYR A 84 -2.79 19.77 2.91
CA TYR A 84 -3.48 18.51 3.20
C TYR A 84 -2.49 17.38 3.53
N ILE A 85 -1.29 17.45 2.95
CA ILE A 85 -0.30 16.37 3.02
C ILE A 85 0.52 16.45 4.31
N PHE A 86 1.15 17.58 4.60
CA PHE A 86 2.10 17.68 5.73
C PHE A 86 1.51 17.29 7.09
N PRO A 87 0.32 17.81 7.49
CA PRO A 87 -0.24 17.49 8.79
C PRO A 87 -0.59 16.02 8.91
N LEU A 88 -1.11 15.43 7.84
CA LEU A 88 -1.54 14.03 7.83
C LEU A 88 -0.36 13.06 7.72
N ALA A 89 0.69 13.45 6.97
CA ALA A 89 1.93 12.70 6.83
C ALA A 89 2.59 12.40 8.17
N TYR A 90 2.64 13.40 9.07
CA TYR A 90 3.23 13.25 10.38
C TYR A 90 2.48 12.21 11.22
N TRP A 91 1.16 12.33 11.33
CA TRP A 91 0.35 11.39 12.11
C TRP A 91 0.31 9.99 11.51
N ILE A 92 0.35 9.87 10.17
CA ILE A 92 0.50 8.58 9.48
C ILE A 92 1.85 7.95 9.79
N ALA A 93 2.95 8.71 9.81
CA ALA A 93 4.26 8.19 10.16
C ALA A 93 4.29 7.68 11.61
N VAL A 94 3.74 8.45 12.55
CA VAL A 94 3.61 8.04 13.97
C VAL A 94 2.78 6.76 14.09
N GLY A 95 1.62 6.71 13.42
CA GLY A 95 0.80 5.52 13.35
C GLY A 95 1.56 4.32 12.76
N ALA A 96 2.33 4.53 11.70
CA ALA A 96 3.08 3.48 11.02
C ALA A 96 4.13 2.83 11.93
N VAL A 97 4.83 3.62 12.76
CA VAL A 97 5.74 3.08 13.77
C VAL A 97 4.97 2.22 14.76
N LEU A 98 3.86 2.72 15.31
CA LEU A 98 3.05 1.97 16.28
C LEU A 98 2.48 0.67 15.69
N GLY A 99 1.93 0.72 14.48
CA GLY A 99 1.37 -0.45 13.80
C GLY A 99 2.42 -1.49 13.44
N THR A 100 3.56 -1.05 12.91
CA THR A 100 4.67 -1.96 12.59
C THR A 100 5.25 -2.58 13.87
N PHE A 101 5.37 -1.81 14.94
CA PHE A 101 5.81 -2.33 16.23
C PHE A 101 4.81 -3.37 16.78
N ALA A 102 3.51 -3.08 16.74
CA ALA A 102 2.47 -4.04 17.12
C ALA A 102 2.52 -5.32 16.27
N SER A 103 2.87 -5.23 14.99
CA SER A 103 3.00 -6.36 14.08
C SER A 103 4.04 -7.40 14.54
N PHE A 104 5.04 -7.00 15.33
CA PHE A 104 6.03 -7.92 15.88
C PHE A 104 5.44 -8.87 16.93
N TYR A 105 4.51 -8.39 17.75
CA TYR A 105 3.85 -9.17 18.81
C TYR A 105 2.71 -10.06 18.30
N LEU A 106 2.24 -9.80 17.08
CA LEU A 106 1.16 -10.56 16.46
C LEU A 106 1.72 -11.74 15.65
N SER A 107 0.97 -12.84 15.57
CA SER A 107 1.37 -14.01 14.77
C SER A 107 1.16 -13.76 13.28
N ALA A 108 2.01 -14.32 12.41
CA ALA A 108 1.89 -14.14 10.96
C ALA A 108 0.50 -14.57 10.43
N ASN A 109 -0.10 -15.59 11.03
CA ASN A 109 -1.44 -16.04 10.68
C ASN A 109 -2.52 -15.01 11.08
N PHE A 110 -2.36 -14.35 12.23
CA PHE A 110 -3.24 -13.26 12.62
C PHE A 110 -3.14 -12.08 11.65
N LEU A 111 -1.92 -11.68 11.25
CA LEU A 111 -1.74 -10.62 10.25
C LEU A 111 -2.36 -10.99 8.90
N LYS A 112 -2.24 -12.26 8.46
CA LYS A 112 -2.89 -12.76 7.23
C LYS A 112 -4.41 -12.55 7.31
N TRP A 113 -5.05 -13.00 8.38
CA TRP A 113 -6.50 -12.85 8.54
C TRP A 113 -6.94 -11.40 8.74
N ALA A 114 -6.15 -10.59 9.44
CA ALA A 114 -6.39 -9.16 9.56
C ALA A 114 -6.31 -8.45 8.20
N PHE A 115 -5.38 -8.85 7.33
CA PHE A 115 -5.27 -8.36 5.95
C PHE A 115 -6.50 -8.74 5.11
N VAL A 116 -6.94 -10.00 5.20
CA VAL A 116 -8.15 -10.50 4.53
C VAL A 116 -9.38 -9.73 4.99
N LEU A 117 -9.56 -9.56 6.31
CA LEU A 117 -10.65 -8.79 6.87
C LEU A 117 -10.63 -7.33 6.38
N TYR A 118 -9.44 -6.72 6.39
CA TYR A 118 -9.24 -5.35 5.89
C TYR A 118 -9.62 -5.21 4.41
N LEU A 119 -9.26 -6.19 3.57
CA LEU A 119 -9.68 -6.23 2.17
C LEU A 119 -11.20 -6.31 2.02
N VAL A 120 -11.85 -7.21 2.76
CA VAL A 120 -13.31 -7.38 2.71
C VAL A 120 -14.01 -6.08 3.13
N VAL A 121 -13.58 -5.48 4.25
CA VAL A 121 -14.14 -4.20 4.72
C VAL A 121 -13.95 -3.09 3.68
N THR A 122 -12.78 -3.03 3.05
CA THR A 122 -12.48 -2.03 2.00
C THR A 122 -13.37 -2.25 0.76
N ILE A 123 -13.52 -3.48 0.30
CA ILE A 123 -14.39 -3.83 -0.84
C ILE A 123 -15.83 -3.42 -0.54
N VAL A 124 -16.32 -3.75 0.66
CA VAL A 124 -17.67 -3.42 1.11
C VAL A 124 -17.87 -1.90 1.19
N ASP A 125 -16.95 -1.14 1.78
CA ASP A 125 -17.04 0.34 1.81
C ASP A 125 -17.07 0.94 0.40
N CYS A 126 -16.25 0.43 -0.53
CA CYS A 126 -16.25 0.86 -1.92
C CYS A 126 -17.57 0.57 -2.64
N VAL A 127 -18.11 -0.64 -2.49
CA VAL A 127 -19.38 -1.04 -3.12
C VAL A 127 -20.54 -0.23 -2.55
N PHE A 128 -20.62 -0.07 -1.22
CA PHE A 128 -21.69 0.73 -0.59
C PHE A 128 -21.67 2.19 -1.04
N ARG A 129 -20.48 2.79 -1.22
CA ARG A 129 -20.36 4.17 -1.71
C ARG A 129 -20.79 4.32 -3.15
N GLN A 130 -20.46 3.36 -4.02
CA GLN A 130 -20.92 3.36 -5.41
C GLN A 130 -22.46 3.32 -5.50
N ILE A 131 -23.09 2.54 -4.62
CA ILE A 131 -24.54 2.41 -4.58
C ILE A 131 -25.20 3.68 -4.02
N LYS A 132 -24.65 4.28 -2.95
CA LYS A 132 -25.27 5.44 -2.28
C LYS A 132 -25.04 6.77 -2.98
N HIS A 133 -23.92 6.96 -3.70
CA HIS A 133 -23.60 8.25 -4.32
C HIS A 133 -23.05 8.09 -5.76
N PRO A 134 -23.91 7.78 -6.75
CA PRO A 134 -23.46 7.57 -8.13
C PRO A 134 -22.98 8.85 -8.84
N GLN A 135 -23.20 10.03 -8.22
CA GLN A 135 -23.26 11.29 -8.96
C GLN A 135 -22.97 12.56 -8.15
N GLN A 136 -22.17 12.54 -7.07
CA GLN A 136 -21.70 13.80 -6.49
C GLN A 136 -20.59 14.43 -7.36
N GLN A 137 -21.01 15.03 -8.47
CA GLN A 137 -20.48 16.32 -8.91
C GLN A 137 -20.90 17.33 -7.85
N GLN A 138 -20.12 17.49 -6.78
CA GLN A 138 -20.35 18.62 -5.90
C GLN A 138 -19.07 19.44 -5.86
N GLU A 139 -19.17 20.62 -6.46
CA GLU A 139 -18.37 21.82 -6.21
C GLU A 139 -18.54 22.29 -4.75
N SER A 140 -18.56 21.36 -3.78
CA SER A 140 -18.57 21.71 -2.37
C SER A 140 -17.14 22.09 -2.04
N SER A 141 -16.93 23.37 -1.73
CA SER A 141 -15.66 23.93 -1.27
C SER A 141 -14.89 22.91 -0.43
N ALA A 142 -13.76 22.42 -0.96
CA ALA A 142 -13.00 21.33 -0.35
C ALA A 142 -12.75 21.65 1.13
N ARG A 143 -13.32 20.85 2.03
CA ARG A 143 -13.19 21.09 3.46
C ARG A 143 -11.81 20.60 3.88
N LEU A 144 -11.05 21.48 4.52
CA LEU A 144 -9.83 21.09 5.22
C LEU A 144 -10.21 20.11 6.35
N LEU A 145 -9.52 18.97 6.44
CA LEU A 145 -9.69 18.02 7.53
C LEU A 145 -9.61 18.75 8.88
N THR A 146 -10.46 18.40 9.83
CA THR A 146 -10.35 18.95 11.21
C THR A 146 -9.13 18.37 11.92
N THR A 147 -8.62 19.07 12.94
CA THR A 147 -7.43 18.64 13.70
C THR A 147 -7.56 17.22 14.24
N GLN A 148 -8.76 16.83 14.69
CA GLN A 148 -9.04 15.49 15.21
C GLN A 148 -9.09 14.42 14.11
N GLU A 149 -9.67 14.73 12.95
CA GLU A 149 -9.67 13.83 11.79
C GLU A 149 -8.24 13.61 11.25
N ARG A 150 -7.38 14.64 11.31
CA ARG A 150 -5.96 14.52 10.90
C ARG A 150 -5.15 13.69 11.87
N SER A 151 -5.32 13.90 13.17
CA SER A 151 -4.51 13.22 14.19
C SER A 151 -4.96 11.78 14.38
N VAL A 152 -6.18 11.58 14.86
CA VAL A 152 -6.72 10.25 15.16
C VAL A 152 -6.84 9.43 13.88
N GLY A 153 -7.38 10.03 12.81
CA GLY A 153 -7.48 9.38 11.51
C GLY A 153 -6.10 9.02 10.94
N GLY A 154 -5.15 9.95 10.98
CA GLY A 154 -3.79 9.70 10.50
C GLY A 154 -3.09 8.56 11.24
N VAL A 155 -3.18 8.53 12.57
CA VAL A 155 -2.58 7.46 13.39
C VAL A 155 -3.21 6.10 13.09
N ILE A 156 -4.54 6.02 13.02
CA ILE A 156 -5.23 4.76 12.70
C ILE A 156 -4.87 4.26 11.30
N ILE A 157 -4.91 5.16 10.32
CA ILE A 157 -4.54 4.83 8.93
C ILE A 157 -3.11 4.33 8.90
N GLY A 158 -2.19 5.05 9.55
CA GLY A 158 -0.79 4.68 9.61
C GLY A 158 -0.56 3.31 10.25
N ALA A 159 -1.20 3.07 11.40
CA ALA A 159 -1.05 1.84 12.15
C ALA A 159 -1.56 0.63 11.37
N VAL A 160 -2.79 0.71 10.86
CA VAL A 160 -3.40 -0.40 10.11
C VAL A 160 -2.65 -0.64 8.79
N ALA A 161 -2.35 0.41 8.04
CA ALA A 161 -1.69 0.28 6.74
C ALA A 161 -0.27 -0.29 6.87
N ALA A 162 0.53 0.19 7.84
CA ALA A 162 1.88 -0.30 8.04
C ALA A 162 1.91 -1.72 8.61
N ALA A 163 1.04 -2.05 9.58
CA ALA A 163 0.93 -3.39 10.14
C ALA A 163 0.58 -4.45 9.08
N LEU A 164 -0.18 -4.06 8.05
CA LEU A 164 -0.62 -4.96 6.98
C LEU A 164 0.26 -4.87 5.72
N GLY A 165 1.24 -3.95 5.66
CA GLY A 165 2.06 -3.72 4.47
C GLY A 165 1.30 -3.17 3.27
N VAL A 166 0.19 -2.48 3.54
CA VAL A 166 -0.74 -1.92 2.56
C VAL A 166 -0.52 -0.41 2.44
N GLY A 167 -0.80 0.15 1.26
CA GLY A 167 -0.67 1.58 1.04
C GLY A 167 -1.73 2.35 1.82
N GLY A 168 -1.30 3.32 2.63
CA GLY A 168 -2.19 4.18 3.43
C GLY A 168 -3.20 4.98 2.59
N SER A 169 -3.02 5.02 1.27
CA SER A 169 -3.96 5.63 0.34
C SER A 169 -5.33 4.97 0.29
N VAL A 170 -5.48 3.70 0.69
CA VAL A 170 -6.79 3.03 0.67
C VAL A 170 -7.77 3.58 1.67
N MET A 171 -7.28 3.99 2.83
CA MET A 171 -8.13 4.68 3.81
C MET A 171 -8.10 6.19 3.60
N THR A 172 -6.98 6.72 3.12
CA THR A 172 -6.84 8.16 2.86
C THR A 172 -7.67 8.64 1.66
N VAL A 173 -7.80 7.87 0.58
CA VAL A 173 -8.60 8.23 -0.59
C VAL A 173 -10.08 8.36 -0.23
N PRO A 174 -10.73 7.38 0.42
CA PRO A 174 -12.10 7.51 0.89
C PRO A 174 -12.29 8.63 1.92
N LEU A 175 -11.28 8.93 2.74
CA LEU A 175 -11.29 10.07 3.67
C LEU A 175 -11.34 11.41 2.90
N PHE A 176 -10.44 11.61 1.93
CA PHE A 176 -10.42 12.81 1.09
C PHE A 176 -11.68 12.97 0.24
N ARG A 177 -12.26 11.87 -0.22
CA ARG A 177 -13.56 11.90 -0.91
C ARG A 177 -14.69 12.34 0.01
N ARG A 178 -14.70 11.97 1.29
CA ARG A 178 -15.67 12.49 2.28
C ARG A 178 -15.47 13.98 2.53
N CYS A 179 -14.26 14.51 2.34
CA CYS A 179 -13.98 15.95 2.38
C CYS A 179 -14.40 16.72 1.11
N GLY A 180 -14.99 16.05 0.12
CA GLY A 180 -15.48 16.66 -1.12
C GLY A 180 -14.45 16.72 -2.26
N LEU A 181 -13.29 16.05 -2.13
CA LEU A 181 -12.31 15.96 -3.22
C LEU A 181 -12.76 14.92 -4.26
N ASP A 182 -12.49 15.20 -5.54
CA ASP A 182 -12.71 14.23 -6.62
C ASP A 182 -11.77 13.02 -6.47
N MET A 183 -12.13 11.89 -7.10
CA MET A 183 -11.35 10.65 -7.00
C MET A 183 -9.90 10.86 -7.48
N SER A 184 -9.71 11.61 -8.57
CA SER A 184 -8.37 11.82 -9.15
C SER A 184 -7.47 12.67 -8.25
N SER A 185 -8.00 13.75 -7.67
CA SER A 185 -7.24 14.55 -6.68
C SER A 185 -7.03 13.81 -5.38
N SER A 186 -8.02 13.03 -4.91
CA SER A 186 -7.89 12.22 -3.69
C SER A 186 -6.75 11.22 -3.82
N VAL A 187 -6.66 10.53 -4.96
CA VAL A 187 -5.54 9.63 -5.27
C VAL A 187 -4.23 10.42 -5.34
N ALA A 188 -4.20 11.54 -6.08
CA ALA A 188 -2.99 12.36 -6.22
C ALA A 188 -2.43 12.88 -4.87
N LEU A 189 -3.30 13.20 -3.91
CA LEU A 189 -2.92 13.65 -2.56
C LEU A 189 -2.58 12.49 -1.61
N ALA A 190 -3.09 11.29 -1.88
CA ALA A 190 -2.85 10.11 -1.05
C ALA A 190 -1.53 9.40 -1.37
N ASN A 191 -1.03 9.48 -2.62
CA ASN A 191 0.25 8.85 -3.01
C ASN A 191 1.43 9.32 -2.16
N PRO A 192 1.63 10.64 -1.95
CA PRO A 192 2.75 11.14 -1.16
C PRO A 192 2.69 10.72 0.30
N LEU A 193 1.49 10.44 0.83
CA LEU A 193 1.30 10.00 2.21
C LEU A 193 1.73 8.54 2.43
N SER A 194 1.85 7.75 1.36
CA SER A 194 2.37 6.38 1.45
C SER A 194 3.89 6.36 1.63
N MET A 195 4.60 7.42 1.25
CA MET A 195 6.05 7.52 1.43
C MET A 195 6.48 7.62 2.91
N PRO A 196 5.98 8.56 3.74
CA PRO A 196 6.35 8.64 5.16
C PRO A 196 5.89 7.40 5.93
N LEU A 197 4.73 6.82 5.58
CA LEU A 197 4.27 5.53 6.10
C LEU A 197 5.31 4.43 5.86
N ALA A 198 5.71 4.25 4.60
CA ALA A 198 6.62 3.20 4.17
C ALA A 198 8.01 3.36 4.79
N ILE A 199 8.52 4.59 4.88
CA ILE A 199 9.79 4.91 5.54
C ILE A 199 9.72 4.54 7.02
N ALA A 200 8.72 5.04 7.74
CA ALA A 200 8.56 4.78 9.17
C ALA A 200 8.40 3.28 9.47
N GLY A 201 7.59 2.56 8.69
CA GLY A 201 7.42 1.12 8.85
C GLY A 201 8.70 0.34 8.54
N THR A 202 9.40 0.68 7.45
CA THR A 202 10.67 0.03 7.09
C THR A 202 11.75 0.24 8.16
N ILE A 203 11.90 1.47 8.68
CA ILE A 203 12.82 1.76 9.78
C ILE A 203 12.45 0.94 11.01
N THR A 204 11.17 0.86 11.35
CA THR A 204 10.70 0.05 12.49
C THR A 204 11.03 -1.43 12.30
N PHE A 205 10.93 -1.97 11.07
CA PHE A 205 11.36 -3.33 10.77
C PHE A 205 12.86 -3.56 10.95
N ILE A 206 13.68 -2.61 10.47
CA ILE A 206 15.15 -2.65 10.62
C ILE A 206 15.53 -2.61 12.10
N VAL A 207 14.93 -1.70 12.86
CA VAL A 207 15.17 -1.56 14.30
C VAL A 207 14.73 -2.82 15.05
N GLY A 208 13.55 -3.36 14.74
CA GLY A 208 13.08 -4.61 15.34
C GLY A 208 14.00 -5.80 15.04
N TYR A 209 14.55 -5.89 13.83
CA TYR A 209 15.57 -6.88 13.48
C TYR A 209 16.87 -6.69 14.28
N MET A 210 17.29 -5.46 14.56
CA MET A 210 18.49 -5.20 15.37
C MET A 210 18.32 -5.67 16.82
N PHE A 211 17.11 -5.57 17.39
CA PHE A 211 16.81 -6.06 18.74
C PHE A 211 16.66 -7.58 18.80
N GLN A 212 16.06 -8.19 17.79
CA GLN A 212 15.88 -9.63 17.69
C GLN A 212 16.25 -10.12 16.29
N PRO A 213 17.54 -10.43 16.05
CA PRO A 213 17.99 -10.89 14.75
C PRO A 213 17.41 -12.28 14.46
N VAL A 214 16.79 -12.42 13.29
CA VAL A 214 16.21 -13.68 12.82
C VAL A 214 16.92 -14.14 11.56
N VAL A 215 17.34 -15.41 11.52
CA VAL A 215 18.01 -15.99 10.35
C VAL A 215 16.98 -16.74 9.50
N LEU A 216 16.50 -16.09 8.43
CA LEU A 216 15.49 -16.65 7.52
C LEU A 216 16.10 -17.41 6.32
N GLY A 217 17.43 -17.41 6.17
CA GLY A 217 18.15 -18.06 5.07
C GLY A 217 18.85 -17.07 4.13
N THR A 218 19.53 -17.59 3.11
CA THR A 218 20.45 -16.82 2.24
C THR A 218 19.77 -15.78 1.35
N HIS A 219 18.47 -15.93 1.10
CA HIS A 219 17.70 -15.02 0.23
C HIS A 219 17.08 -13.83 0.98
N PHE A 220 17.31 -13.73 2.29
CA PHE A 220 16.74 -12.70 3.16
C PHE A 220 17.83 -11.81 3.73
N ILE A 221 17.56 -10.50 3.76
CA ILE A 221 18.35 -9.53 4.52
C ILE A 221 17.44 -9.07 5.66
N GLY A 222 17.59 -9.67 6.84
CA GLY A 222 16.63 -9.55 7.93
C GLY A 222 15.24 -10.05 7.53
N TYR A 223 14.24 -9.17 7.57
CA TYR A 223 12.88 -9.49 7.11
C TYR A 223 12.67 -9.26 5.59
N PHE A 224 13.62 -8.65 4.89
CA PHE A 224 13.44 -8.25 3.49
C PHE A 224 13.86 -9.36 2.53
N TYR A 225 12.95 -9.76 1.63
CA TYR A 225 13.22 -10.74 0.58
C TYR A 225 13.74 -10.05 -0.68
N TYR A 226 15.06 -9.95 -0.80
CA TYR A 226 15.71 -9.15 -1.85
C TYR A 226 15.45 -9.63 -3.28
N PRO A 227 15.30 -10.95 -3.60
CA PRO A 227 15.09 -11.38 -4.97
C PRO A 227 13.76 -10.86 -5.53
N ALA A 228 12.69 -10.89 -4.73
CA ALA A 228 11.42 -10.30 -5.14
C ALA A 228 11.52 -8.77 -5.21
N LEU A 229 12.18 -8.13 -4.25
CA LEU A 229 12.34 -6.68 -4.24
C LEU A 229 12.95 -6.17 -5.56
N LEU A 230 14.04 -6.77 -6.03
CA LEU A 230 14.72 -6.36 -7.27
C LEU A 230 13.81 -6.51 -8.50
N CYS A 231 13.16 -7.67 -8.66
CA CYS A 231 12.24 -7.89 -9.77
C CYS A 231 11.05 -6.94 -9.74
N LEU A 232 10.50 -6.67 -8.56
CA LEU A 232 9.36 -5.78 -8.37
C LEU A 232 9.72 -4.31 -8.59
N ILE A 233 10.94 -3.87 -8.24
CA ILE A 233 11.43 -2.51 -8.55
C ILE A 233 11.52 -2.32 -10.06
N VAL A 234 12.17 -3.27 -10.76
CA VAL A 234 12.36 -3.18 -12.21
C VAL A 234 11.01 -3.22 -12.93
N GLY A 235 10.17 -4.20 -12.61
CA GLY A 235 8.81 -4.29 -13.15
C GLY A 235 7.99 -3.05 -12.82
N GLY A 236 8.01 -2.61 -11.57
CA GLY A 236 7.29 -1.43 -11.07
C GLY A 236 7.65 -0.16 -11.83
N TYR A 237 8.93 0.08 -12.06
CA TYR A 237 9.39 1.22 -12.83
C TYR A 237 8.85 1.21 -14.27
N ILE A 238 8.89 0.06 -14.94
CA ILE A 238 8.34 -0.13 -16.29
C ILE A 238 6.84 0.13 -16.29
N GLY A 239 6.11 -0.48 -15.36
CA GLY A 239 4.66 -0.31 -15.23
C GLY A 239 4.24 1.13 -14.95
N MET A 240 4.96 1.84 -14.08
CA MET A 240 4.72 3.25 -13.80
C MET A 240 4.94 4.13 -15.04
N LYS A 241 5.97 3.86 -15.85
CA LYS A 241 6.19 4.57 -17.12
C LYS A 241 5.05 4.34 -18.11
N ILE A 242 4.57 3.11 -18.23
CA ILE A 242 3.45 2.75 -19.12
C ILE A 242 2.16 3.44 -18.67
N ALA A 243 1.89 3.50 -17.36
CA ALA A 243 0.66 4.08 -16.82
C ALA A 243 0.67 5.63 -16.72
N GLY A 244 1.86 6.26 -16.74
CA GLY A 244 2.03 7.72 -16.68
C GLY A 244 1.10 8.53 -17.61
N PRO A 245 0.97 8.19 -18.91
CA PRO A 245 0.06 8.87 -19.84
C PRO A 245 -1.43 8.52 -19.62
N TRP A 246 -1.75 7.39 -18.99
CA TRP A 246 -3.13 6.94 -18.79
C TRP A 246 -3.79 7.55 -17.55
N SER A 247 -3.01 8.04 -16.59
CA SER A 247 -3.53 8.58 -15.32
C SER A 247 -4.51 9.76 -15.49
N ASN A 248 -4.50 10.47 -16.62
CA ASN A 248 -5.39 11.61 -16.89
C ASN A 248 -6.59 11.27 -17.81
N LYS A 249 -6.67 10.05 -18.35
CA LYS A 249 -7.70 9.67 -19.36
C LYS A 249 -8.81 8.77 -18.80
N LEU A 250 -8.71 8.32 -17.55
CA LEU A 250 -9.66 7.39 -16.97
C LEU A 250 -10.81 8.13 -16.29
N SER A 251 -12.04 7.86 -16.77
CA SER A 251 -13.27 8.30 -16.12
C SER A 251 -13.35 7.76 -14.69
N ASN A 252 -13.91 8.56 -13.77
CA ASN A 252 -14.06 8.19 -12.35
C ASN A 252 -14.76 6.83 -12.16
N ARG A 253 -15.75 6.49 -13.01
CA ARG A 253 -16.46 5.20 -12.95
C ARG A 253 -15.57 4.00 -13.27
N THR A 254 -14.66 4.14 -14.24
CA THR A 254 -13.73 3.07 -14.62
C THR A 254 -12.66 2.86 -13.55
N HIS A 255 -12.20 3.94 -12.91
CA HIS A 255 -11.32 3.85 -11.75
C HIS A 255 -11.99 3.08 -10.60
N GLU A 256 -13.18 3.47 -10.17
CA GLU A 256 -13.79 2.80 -9.02
C GLU A 256 -14.12 1.33 -9.28
N ARG A 257 -14.56 0.95 -10.48
CA ARG A 257 -14.80 -0.46 -10.83
C ARG A 257 -13.51 -1.27 -10.91
N GLY A 258 -12.47 -0.73 -11.53
CA GLY A 258 -11.15 -1.38 -11.59
C GLY A 258 -10.55 -1.60 -10.20
N TYR A 259 -10.78 -0.65 -9.29
CA TYR A 259 -10.36 -0.75 -7.89
C TYR A 259 -10.98 -1.96 -7.18
N ILE A 260 -12.30 -2.15 -7.32
CA ILE A 260 -13.02 -3.27 -6.68
C ILE A 260 -12.62 -4.62 -7.30
N VAL A 261 -12.50 -4.69 -8.63
CA VAL A 261 -12.07 -5.92 -9.34
C VAL A 261 -10.67 -6.32 -8.89
N LEU A 262 -9.77 -5.36 -8.71
CA LEU A 262 -8.44 -5.66 -8.20
C LEU A 262 -8.47 -6.20 -6.78
N LEU A 263 -9.16 -5.51 -5.86
CA LEU A 263 -9.19 -5.95 -4.46
C LEU A 263 -9.82 -7.34 -4.31
N THR A 264 -10.84 -7.65 -5.12
CA THR A 264 -11.46 -8.98 -5.14
C THR A 264 -10.50 -10.05 -5.69
N LEU A 265 -9.77 -9.78 -6.78
CA LEU A 265 -8.74 -10.71 -7.27
C LEU A 265 -7.64 -10.98 -6.23
N VAL A 266 -7.19 -9.93 -5.53
CA VAL A 266 -6.20 -10.06 -4.45
C VAL A 266 -6.76 -10.90 -3.29
N LEU A 267 -8.03 -10.68 -2.92
CA LEU A 267 -8.70 -11.45 -1.86
C LEU A 267 -8.69 -12.95 -2.18
N PHE A 268 -9.05 -13.33 -3.41
CA PHE A 268 -9.03 -14.72 -3.88
C PHE A 268 -7.62 -15.32 -3.94
N SER A 269 -6.58 -14.50 -4.12
CA SER A 269 -5.20 -14.98 -4.17
C SER A 269 -4.65 -15.38 -2.79
N ILE A 270 -5.24 -14.87 -1.70
CA ILE A 270 -4.76 -15.08 -0.32
C ILE A 270 -5.54 -16.16 0.42
N LEU A 271 -6.82 -16.32 0.08
CA LEU A 271 -7.70 -17.35 0.65
C LEU A 271 -7.15 -18.74 0.33
#